data_AF-A0A484MNB3-F1
#
_entry.id   AF-A0A484MNB3-F1
#
_cell.length_a   1.000
_cell.length_b   1.000
_cell.length_c   1.000
_cell.angle_alpha   90.00
_cell.angle_beta   90.00
_cell.angle_gamma   90.00
#
_symmetry.space_group_name_H-M   'P 1'
#
loop_
_entity.id
_entity.type
_entity.pdbx_description
1 polymer ?
#
loop_
_entity_poly.entity_id
_entity_poly.type
_entity_poly.pdbx_seq_one_letter_code
_entity_poly.pdbx_strand_id
1 'polypeptide(L)'
;MTGLAHKLKRLKAILKEWNKDVFGRVENTIKEAELKATSAQERFEFDPSYANRTEANKAKAELILATENEINLWKQKANINWMEGGESNSKFFHSFVKGRRIKSTIRTIDNNKGDPINKSEEIQKLAVDHFSQLFCSKKIINLNPIKEYLEVRVTEADNLELTKVPTREEIKEVVIRQMNLEPIPEGIEEEMYDGVAVSLIC
;
A
#
# COMPACT_ATOMS: atom_id res chain seq x y z
N MET A 1 13.87 -32.62 12.69
CA MET A 1 14.61 -31.58 11.93
C MET A 1 15.32 -30.56 12.85
N THR A 2 16.19 -31.01 13.76
CA THR A 2 16.89 -30.11 14.71
C THR A 2 18.32 -29.78 14.29
N GLY A 3 18.97 -30.62 13.47
CA GLY A 3 20.37 -30.45 13.07
C GLY A 3 20.64 -29.16 12.28
N LEU A 4 19.75 -28.78 11.35
CA LEU A 4 19.89 -27.54 10.59
C LEU A 4 19.77 -26.29 11.48
N ALA A 5 18.81 -26.28 12.41
CA ALA A 5 18.62 -25.16 13.33
C ALA A 5 19.86 -24.93 14.21
N HIS A 6 20.50 -25.99 14.70
CA HIS A 6 21.73 -25.88 15.48
C HIS A 6 22.91 -25.38 14.64
N LYS A 7 23.04 -25.85 13.39
CA LYS A 7 24.07 -25.36 12.45
C LYS A 7 23.90 -23.86 12.16
N LEU A 8 22.66 -23.41 11.90
CA LEU A 8 22.36 -22.00 11.67
C LEU A 8 22.60 -21.14 12.92
N LYS A 9 22.29 -21.66 14.12
CA LYS A 9 22.55 -20.96 15.38
C LYS A 9 24.06 -20.76 15.62
N ARG A 10 24.88 -21.77 15.31
CA ARG A 10 26.35 -21.68 15.39
C ARG A 10 26.89 -20.69 14.35
N LEU A 11 26.42 -20.78 13.11
CA LEU A 11 26.81 -19.84 12.05
C LEU A 11 26.45 -18.39 12.41
N LYS A 12 25.27 -18.15 12.98
CA LYS A 12 24.84 -16.82 13.43
C LYS A 12 25.81 -16.20 14.44
N ALA A 13 26.35 -16.99 15.38
CA ALA A 13 27.30 -16.50 16.36
C ALA A 13 28.60 -16.03 15.70
N ILE A 14 29.15 -16.86 14.79
CA ILE A 14 30.37 -16.54 14.03
C ILE A 14 30.16 -15.31 13.15
N LEU A 15 29.04 -15.23 12.43
CA LEU A 15 28.73 -14.07 11.59
C LEU A 15 28.55 -12.78 12.39
N LYS A 16 28.05 -12.87 13.63
CA LYS A 16 27.90 -11.70 14.51
C LYS A 16 29.26 -11.17 14.97
N GLU A 17 30.20 -12.07 15.27
CA GLU A 17 31.58 -11.72 15.62
C GLU A 17 32.32 -11.13 14.42
N TRP A 18 32.28 -11.81 13.27
CA TRP A 18 32.84 -11.30 12.01
C TRP A 18 32.28 -9.94 11.61
N ASN A 19 30.97 -9.72 11.74
CA ASN A 19 30.37 -8.42 11.45
C ASN A 19 30.87 -7.32 12.39
N LYS A 20 31.10 -7.64 13.67
CA LYS A 20 31.66 -6.69 14.64
C LYS A 20 33.12 -6.35 14.31
N ASP A 21 33.90 -7.33 13.89
CA ASP A 21 35.34 -7.15 13.64
C ASP A 21 35.63 -6.48 12.29
N VAL A 22 34.82 -6.77 11.26
CA VAL A 22 35.03 -6.24 9.90
C VAL A 22 34.27 -4.94 9.64
N PHE A 23 33.00 -4.85 10.06
CA PHE A 23 32.15 -3.68 9.78
C PHE A 23 31.92 -2.81 11.02
N GLY A 24 32.13 -3.34 12.22
CA GLY A 24 31.91 -2.60 13.46
C GLY A 24 30.50 -2.03 13.59
N ARG A 25 30.39 -0.87 14.23
CA ARG A 25 29.17 -0.05 14.19
C ARG A 25 29.29 0.94 13.03
N VAL A 26 28.62 0.64 11.91
CA VAL A 26 28.60 1.49 10.72
C VAL A 26 28.20 2.94 11.04
N GLU A 27 27.29 3.12 11.99
CA GLU A 27 26.87 4.44 12.50
C GLU A 27 28.02 5.23 13.14
N ASN A 28 28.96 4.56 13.80
CA ASN A 28 30.13 5.21 14.40
C ASN A 28 31.16 5.57 13.33
N THR A 29 31.38 4.68 12.36
CA THR A 29 32.34 4.91 11.28
C THR A 29 31.96 6.11 10.41
N ILE A 30 30.65 6.35 10.20
CA ILE A 30 30.19 7.55 9.49
C ILE A 30 30.44 8.80 10.30
N LYS A 31 30.08 8.82 11.58
CA LYS A 31 30.32 9.98 12.46
C LYS A 31 31.81 10.34 12.53
N GLU A 32 32.67 9.34 12.61
CA GLU A 32 34.12 9.53 12.60
C GLU A 32 34.61 10.09 11.25
N ALA A 33 34.08 9.58 10.13
CA ALA A 33 34.40 10.07 8.79
C ALA A 33 33.88 11.49 8.53
N GLU A 34 32.68 11.83 9.01
CA GLU A 34 32.09 13.18 8.94
C GLU A 34 32.95 14.18 9.70
N LEU A 35 33.33 13.85 10.94
CA LEU A 35 34.20 14.69 11.75
C LEU A 35 35.55 14.92 11.05
N LYS A 36 36.15 13.85 10.53
CA LYS A 36 37.43 13.91 9.82
C LYS A 36 37.33 14.74 8.55
N ALA A 37 36.26 14.58 7.77
CA ALA A 37 36.02 15.36 6.55
C ALA A 37 35.82 16.85 6.88
N THR A 38 35.05 17.16 7.93
CA THR A 38 34.81 18.53 8.39
C THR A 38 36.09 19.20 8.84
N SER A 39 36.86 18.55 9.73
CA SER A 39 38.12 19.10 10.20
C SER A 39 39.17 19.26 9.09
N ALA A 40 39.22 18.34 8.13
CA ALA A 40 40.13 18.46 6.98
C ALA A 40 39.72 19.60 6.04
N GLN A 41 38.41 19.81 5.87
CA GLN A 41 37.85 20.91 5.08
C GLN A 41 38.14 22.27 5.74
N GLU A 42 37.92 22.41 7.05
CA GLU A 42 38.23 23.62 7.82
C GLU A 42 39.72 24.00 7.72
N ARG A 43 40.61 22.99 7.82
CA ARG A 43 42.06 23.22 7.64
C ARG A 43 42.41 23.69 6.24
N PHE A 44 41.76 23.16 5.22
CA PHE A 44 41.98 23.58 3.84
C PHE A 44 41.44 24.99 3.56
N GLU A 45 40.31 25.35 4.18
CA GLU A 45 39.74 26.71 4.08
C GLU A 45 40.64 27.75 4.75
N PHE A 46 41.29 27.38 5.86
CA PHE A 46 42.25 28.24 6.55
C PHE A 46 43.61 28.32 5.84
N ASP A 47 44.13 27.18 5.36
CA ASP A 47 45.38 27.09 4.61
C ASP A 47 45.19 26.24 3.34
N PRO A 48 44.98 26.87 2.16
CA PRO A 48 44.78 26.19 0.88
C PRO A 48 46.03 25.52 0.29
N SER A 49 46.88 24.93 1.13
CA SER A 49 48.08 24.22 0.69
C SER A 49 47.75 22.93 -0.07
N TYR A 50 48.68 22.47 -0.91
CA TYR A 50 48.53 21.21 -1.64
C TYR A 50 48.33 20.02 -0.70
N ALA A 51 49.05 19.98 0.42
CA ALA A 51 48.92 18.93 1.43
C ALA A 51 47.50 18.91 2.03
N ASN A 52 46.98 20.06 2.47
CA ASN A 52 45.64 20.14 3.06
C ASN A 52 44.56 19.81 2.03
N ARG A 53 44.73 20.22 0.77
CA ARG A 53 43.83 19.83 -0.33
C ARG A 53 43.79 18.31 -0.52
N THR A 54 44.95 17.65 -0.50
CA THR A 54 45.01 16.19 -0.63
C THR A 54 44.38 15.47 0.56
N GLU A 55 44.58 15.98 1.78
CA GLU A 55 43.96 15.44 2.99
C GLU A 55 42.43 15.60 2.97
N ALA A 56 41.93 16.78 2.61
CA ALA A 56 40.50 17.06 2.48
C ALA A 56 39.83 16.16 1.43
N ASN A 57 40.45 16.00 0.25
CA ASN A 57 39.96 15.10 -0.78
C ASN A 57 39.93 13.64 -0.31
N LYS A 58 40.98 13.20 0.40
CA LYS A 58 41.04 11.84 0.96
C LYS A 58 39.95 11.61 2.00
N ALA A 59 39.79 12.53 2.95
CA ALA A 59 38.75 12.44 3.98
C ALA A 59 37.34 12.45 3.37
N LYS A 60 37.12 13.24 2.32
CA LYS A 60 35.86 13.25 1.55
C LYS A 60 35.60 11.91 0.86
N ALA A 61 36.62 11.29 0.25
CA ALA A 61 36.48 9.98 -0.38
C ALA A 61 36.16 8.88 0.66
N GLU A 62 36.80 8.92 1.82
CA GLU A 62 36.52 8.01 2.94
C GLU A 62 35.07 8.17 3.45
N LEU A 63 34.57 9.41 3.56
CA LEU A 63 33.18 9.67 3.92
C LEU A 63 32.19 9.10 2.90
N ILE A 64 32.42 9.30 1.61
CA ILE A 64 31.56 8.75 0.54
C ILE A 64 31.47 7.22 0.65
N LEU A 65 32.61 6.55 0.83
CA LEU A 65 32.65 5.09 1.00
C LEU A 65 31.90 4.63 2.25
N ALA A 66 32.03 5.35 3.37
CA ALA A 66 31.30 5.03 4.60
C ALA A 66 29.77 5.16 4.41
N THR A 67 29.31 6.23 3.75
CA THR A 67 27.90 6.43 3.42
C THR A 67 27.36 5.36 2.47
N GLU A 68 28.13 4.97 1.45
CA GLU A 68 27.72 3.92 0.52
C GLU A 68 27.58 2.55 1.21
N ASN A 69 28.49 2.22 2.13
CA ASN A 69 28.39 1.02 2.95
C ASN A 69 27.15 1.03 3.84
N GLU A 70 26.78 2.16 4.42
CA GLU A 70 25.54 2.31 5.18
C GLU A 70 24.31 2.10 4.30
N ILE A 71 24.27 2.73 3.14
CA ILE A 71 23.17 2.55 2.18
C ILE A 71 23.01 1.07 1.83
N ASN A 72 24.12 0.38 1.53
CA ASN A 72 24.09 -1.05 1.21
C ASN A 72 23.63 -1.90 2.40
N LEU A 73 24.05 -1.58 3.62
CA LEU A 73 23.57 -2.24 4.83
C LEU A 73 22.05 -2.06 5.00
N TRP A 74 21.53 -0.85 4.81
CA TRP A 74 20.11 -0.57 4.92
C TRP A 74 19.32 -1.21 3.78
N LYS A 75 19.84 -1.26 2.56
CA LYS A 75 19.25 -2.01 1.43
C LYS A 75 19.11 -3.50 1.76
N GLN A 76 20.15 -4.11 2.33
CA GLN A 76 20.11 -5.50 2.76
C GLN A 76 19.12 -5.72 3.92
N LYS A 77 19.12 -4.86 4.94
CA LYS A 77 18.20 -4.94 6.09
C LYS A 77 16.73 -4.74 5.69
N ALA A 78 16.48 -3.77 4.83
CA ALA A 78 15.15 -3.48 4.30
C ALA A 78 14.65 -4.55 3.32
N ASN A 79 15.47 -5.56 3.03
CA ASN A 79 15.12 -6.68 2.17
C ASN A 79 14.64 -6.17 0.80
N ILE A 80 15.38 -5.21 0.21
CA ILE A 80 15.12 -4.60 -1.11
C ILE A 80 15.42 -5.61 -2.24
N ASN A 81 15.07 -6.88 -2.06
CA ASN A 81 14.74 -7.77 -3.17
C ASN A 81 13.35 -7.41 -3.76
N TRP A 82 12.60 -6.50 -3.12
CA TRP A 82 11.30 -6.03 -3.61
C TRP A 82 11.41 -5.15 -4.86
N MET A 83 12.51 -4.39 -5.02
CA MET A 83 12.65 -3.40 -6.11
C MET A 83 13.43 -3.93 -7.32
N GLU A 84 14.31 -4.92 -7.13
CA GLU A 84 15.09 -5.53 -8.24
C GLU A 84 14.34 -6.69 -8.91
N GLY A 85 13.42 -7.34 -8.19
CA GLY A 85 12.59 -8.43 -8.68
C GLY A 85 11.20 -7.97 -9.11
N GLY A 86 11.13 -6.91 -9.91
CA GLY A 86 9.93 -6.63 -10.68
C GLY A 86 9.51 -7.92 -11.39
N GLU A 87 8.34 -8.44 -11.01
CA GLU A 87 7.76 -9.70 -11.48
C GLU A 87 8.54 -10.98 -11.15
N SER A 88 8.14 -11.69 -10.07
CA SER A 88 8.11 -13.16 -10.08
C SER A 88 7.46 -13.70 -8.81
N ASN A 89 6.58 -14.69 -8.99
CA ASN A 89 5.89 -15.52 -8.00
C ASN A 89 6.82 -16.13 -6.92
N SER A 90 7.38 -15.30 -6.04
CA SER A 90 8.25 -15.77 -4.96
C SER A 90 7.39 -16.35 -3.84
N LYS A 91 7.90 -17.40 -3.18
CA LYS A 91 7.26 -17.97 -1.97
C LYS A 91 7.02 -16.89 -0.90
N PHE A 92 7.89 -15.87 -0.85
CA PHE A 92 7.72 -14.73 0.04
C PHE A 92 6.52 -13.86 -0.35
N PHE A 93 6.35 -13.53 -1.63
CA PHE A 93 5.19 -12.77 -2.10
C PHE A 93 3.87 -13.51 -1.80
N HIS A 94 3.79 -14.81 -2.11
CA HIS A 94 2.61 -15.60 -1.75
C HIS A 94 2.40 -15.68 -0.24
N SER A 95 3.46 -15.76 0.57
CA SER A 95 3.35 -15.73 2.03
C SER A 95 2.89 -14.37 2.57
N PHE A 96 3.38 -13.27 1.98
CA PHE A 96 2.97 -11.92 2.29
C PHE A 96 1.50 -11.67 1.92
N VAL A 97 1.09 -12.04 0.71
CA VAL A 97 -0.31 -11.98 0.24
C VAL A 97 -1.20 -12.84 1.12
N LYS A 98 -0.78 -14.07 1.46
CA LYS A 98 -1.51 -14.95 2.39
C LYS A 98 -1.65 -14.30 3.77
N GLY A 99 -0.58 -13.70 4.30
CA GLY A 99 -0.61 -12.96 5.56
C GLY A 99 -1.56 -11.76 5.51
N ARG A 100 -1.54 -11.00 4.42
CA ARG A 100 -2.45 -9.87 4.19
C ARG A 100 -3.91 -10.33 4.10
N ARG A 101 -4.19 -11.41 3.35
CA ARG A 101 -5.52 -12.04 3.27
C ARG A 101 -6.00 -12.44 4.66
N ILE A 102 -5.17 -13.15 5.44
CA ILE A 102 -5.51 -13.55 6.81
C ILE A 102 -5.86 -12.37 7.71
N LYS A 103 -5.12 -11.26 7.62
CA LYS A 103 -5.38 -10.04 8.40
C LYS A 103 -6.65 -9.30 7.93
N SER A 104 -6.93 -9.37 6.63
CA SER A 104 -8.08 -8.71 6.02
C SER A 104 -9.37 -9.53 6.12
N THR A 105 -9.28 -10.82 6.42
CA THR A 105 -10.44 -11.68 6.65
C THR A 105 -11.10 -11.30 7.97
N ILE A 106 -12.34 -10.83 7.89
CA ILE A 106 -13.21 -10.63 9.05
C ILE A 106 -13.58 -12.01 9.58
N ARG A 107 -13.02 -12.38 10.74
CA ARG A 107 -13.30 -13.67 11.41
C ARG A 107 -14.46 -13.59 12.38
N THR A 108 -14.67 -12.41 12.96
CA THR A 108 -15.67 -12.13 13.96
C THR A 108 -16.20 -10.74 13.74
N ILE A 109 -17.52 -10.59 13.88
CA ILE A 109 -18.19 -9.29 13.92
C ILE A 109 -19.19 -9.31 15.07
N ASP A 110 -19.32 -8.20 15.80
CA ASP A 110 -20.32 -8.10 16.85
C ASP A 110 -21.67 -7.69 16.24
N ASN A 111 -22.74 -8.34 16.68
CA ASN A 111 -24.09 -7.99 16.25
C ASN A 111 -24.57 -6.69 16.93
N ASN A 112 -25.75 -6.20 16.53
CA ASN A 112 -26.37 -5.00 17.13
C ASN A 112 -26.69 -5.12 18.64
N LYS A 113 -26.57 -6.32 19.22
CA LYS A 113 -26.76 -6.61 20.65
C LYS A 113 -25.43 -6.79 21.40
N GLY A 114 -24.29 -6.69 20.70
CA GLY A 114 -22.95 -6.86 21.27
C GLY A 114 -22.47 -8.31 21.35
N ASP A 115 -23.17 -9.27 20.74
CA ASP A 115 -22.73 -10.67 20.73
C ASP A 115 -21.80 -10.96 19.53
N PRO A 116 -20.66 -11.65 19.76
CA PRO A 116 -19.71 -11.97 18.70
C PRO A 116 -20.21 -13.10 17.79
N ILE A 117 -20.29 -12.83 16.49
CA ILE A 117 -20.65 -13.79 15.44
C ILE A 117 -19.38 -14.26 14.73
N ASN A 118 -19.18 -15.59 14.67
CA ASN A 118 -17.97 -16.21 14.11
C ASN A 118 -18.22 -17.07 12.85
N LYS A 119 -19.49 -17.25 12.46
CA LYS A 119 -19.85 -18.08 11.30
C LYS A 119 -19.93 -17.20 10.04
N SER A 120 -19.22 -17.60 8.99
CA SER A 120 -19.10 -16.83 7.75
C SER A 120 -20.46 -16.48 7.11
N GLU A 121 -21.42 -17.41 7.13
CA GLU A 121 -22.77 -17.17 6.57
C GLU A 121 -23.56 -16.13 7.36
N GLU A 122 -23.41 -16.13 8.69
CA GLU A 122 -24.08 -15.18 9.58
C GLU A 122 -23.44 -13.78 9.46
N ILE A 123 -22.10 -13.70 9.31
CA ILE A 123 -21.37 -12.45 9.05
C ILE A 123 -21.84 -11.82 7.72
N GLN A 124 -21.97 -12.63 6.66
CA GLN A 124 -22.42 -12.15 5.35
C GLN A 124 -23.84 -11.58 5.44
N LYS A 125 -24.77 -12.31 6.08
CA LYS A 125 -26.16 -11.85 6.27
C LYS A 125 -26.20 -10.55 7.07
N LEU A 126 -25.48 -10.47 8.19
CA LEU A 126 -25.42 -9.26 9.01
C LEU A 126 -24.89 -8.06 8.22
N ALA A 127 -23.85 -8.24 7.42
CA ALA A 127 -23.28 -7.18 6.60
C ALA A 127 -24.32 -6.68 5.56
N VAL A 128 -24.99 -7.59 4.86
CA VAL A 128 -26.04 -7.25 3.89
C VAL A 128 -27.18 -6.52 4.58
N ASP A 129 -27.68 -7.02 5.70
CA ASP A 129 -28.79 -6.40 6.44
C ASP A 129 -28.42 -5.01 6.94
N HIS A 130 -27.22 -4.84 7.50
CA HIS A 130 -26.72 -3.57 8.01
C HIS A 130 -26.65 -2.51 6.92
N PHE A 131 -26.00 -2.81 5.79
CA PHE A 131 -25.89 -1.85 4.69
C PHE A 131 -27.21 -1.63 3.98
N SER A 132 -28.04 -2.67 3.82
CA SER A 132 -29.40 -2.52 3.28
C SER A 132 -30.22 -1.56 4.14
N GLN A 133 -30.16 -1.67 5.46
CA GLN A 133 -30.84 -0.72 6.35
C GLN A 133 -30.24 0.69 6.26
N LEU A 134 -28.90 0.80 6.17
CA LEU A 134 -28.23 2.10 6.09
C LEU A 134 -28.61 2.86 4.81
N PHE A 135 -28.59 2.18 3.66
CA PHE A 135 -28.85 2.78 2.35
C PHE A 135 -30.34 2.84 2.00
N CYS A 136 -31.16 1.89 2.46
CA CYS A 136 -32.61 1.91 2.27
C CYS A 136 -33.38 2.56 3.42
N SER A 137 -32.71 3.20 4.39
CA SER A 137 -33.39 4.00 5.41
C SER A 137 -34.07 5.21 4.76
N LYS A 138 -35.30 5.02 4.30
CA LYS A 138 -36.19 6.11 3.93
C LYS A 138 -36.53 6.85 5.22
N LYS A 139 -35.74 7.87 5.58
CA LYS A 139 -36.23 8.91 6.50
C LYS A 139 -37.47 9.48 5.82
N ILE A 140 -38.65 9.12 6.33
CA ILE A 140 -39.91 9.72 5.90
C ILE A 140 -39.88 11.15 6.45
N ILE A 141 -39.29 12.06 5.69
CA ILE A 141 -39.37 13.49 5.97
C ILE A 141 -40.71 13.91 5.42
N ASN A 142 -41.60 14.37 6.29
CA ASN A 142 -42.88 14.94 5.87
C ASN A 142 -42.60 16.30 5.20
N LEU A 143 -42.50 16.30 3.88
CA LEU A 143 -42.22 17.48 3.06
C LEU A 143 -43.50 18.26 2.70
N ASN A 144 -44.67 17.82 3.14
CA ASN A 144 -45.94 18.51 2.87
C ASN A 144 -45.93 20.01 3.24
N PRO A 145 -45.30 20.47 4.35
CA PRO A 145 -45.32 21.88 4.71
C PRO A 145 -44.53 22.80 3.75
N ILE A 146 -43.58 22.25 2.99
CA ILE A 146 -42.66 23.02 2.14
C ILE A 146 -43.05 22.89 0.65
N LYS A 147 -43.91 21.91 0.32
CA LYS A 147 -44.31 21.59 -1.05
C LYS A 147 -45.00 22.75 -1.78
N GLU A 148 -45.69 23.64 -1.06
CA GLU A 148 -46.32 24.86 -1.62
C GLU A 148 -45.30 25.94 -2.04
N TYR A 149 -44.07 25.90 -1.52
CA TYR A 149 -43.01 26.87 -1.82
C TYR A 149 -42.00 26.36 -2.85
N LEU A 150 -42.14 25.11 -3.30
CA LEU A 150 -41.23 24.47 -4.25
C LEU A 150 -41.84 24.51 -5.65
N GLU A 151 -41.17 25.19 -6.57
CA GLU A 151 -41.50 25.13 -7.98
C GLU A 151 -41.21 23.72 -8.51
N VAL A 152 -42.22 23.03 -9.07
CA VAL A 152 -42.05 21.70 -9.66
C VAL A 152 -41.29 21.84 -10.97
N ARG A 153 -39.98 21.59 -10.92
CA ARG A 153 -39.07 21.67 -12.08
C ARG A 153 -38.88 20.36 -12.83
N VAL A 154 -39.18 19.24 -12.18
CA VAL A 154 -39.08 17.90 -12.76
C VAL A 154 -40.48 17.44 -13.10
N THR A 155 -40.77 17.30 -14.39
CA THR A 155 -42.07 16.82 -14.86
C THR A 155 -42.21 15.31 -14.64
N GLU A 156 -43.43 14.81 -14.73
CA GLU A 156 -43.68 13.36 -14.62
C GLU A 156 -42.98 12.58 -15.75
N ALA A 157 -42.85 13.19 -16.93
CA ALA A 157 -42.06 12.66 -18.05
C ALA A 157 -40.56 12.56 -17.71
N ASP A 158 -39.98 13.60 -17.11
CA ASP A 158 -38.58 13.59 -16.67
C ASP A 158 -38.35 12.50 -15.60
N ASN A 159 -39.29 12.34 -14.66
CA ASN A 159 -39.21 11.28 -13.65
C ASN A 159 -39.29 9.88 -14.27
N LEU A 160 -40.15 9.67 -15.26
CA LEU A 160 -40.26 8.43 -16.02
C LEU A 160 -38.95 8.10 -16.76
N GLU A 161 -38.28 9.11 -17.29
CA GLU A 161 -36.98 8.95 -17.93
C GLU A 161 -35.87 8.63 -16.91
N LEU A 162 -35.82 9.36 -15.78
CA LEU A 162 -34.80 9.20 -14.73
C LEU A 162 -34.94 7.91 -13.91
N THR A 163 -36.13 7.31 -13.87
CA THR A 163 -36.38 6.03 -13.17
C THR A 163 -36.31 4.82 -14.10
N LYS A 164 -36.06 5.03 -15.39
CA LYS A 164 -35.89 3.95 -16.36
C LYS A 164 -34.61 3.17 -16.04
N VAL A 165 -34.69 1.85 -16.09
CA VAL A 165 -33.50 0.99 -15.95
C VAL A 165 -32.55 1.30 -17.12
N PRO A 166 -31.28 1.67 -16.85
CA PRO A 166 -30.34 1.99 -17.91
C PRO A 166 -30.08 0.78 -18.80
N THR A 167 -29.91 1.03 -20.09
CA THR A 167 -29.63 -0.01 -21.08
C THR A 167 -28.19 -0.50 -20.97
N ARG A 168 -27.92 -1.71 -21.45
CA ARG A 168 -26.60 -2.34 -21.34
C ARG A 168 -25.53 -1.51 -22.07
N GLU A 169 -25.92 -0.87 -23.17
CA GLU A 169 -25.08 0.00 -23.98
C GLU A 169 -24.70 1.29 -23.23
N GLU A 170 -25.66 1.93 -22.53
CA GLU A 170 -25.39 3.10 -21.68
C GLU A 170 -24.41 2.78 -20.56
N ILE A 171 -24.58 1.63 -19.90
CA ILE A 171 -23.68 1.18 -18.83
C ILE A 171 -22.26 0.98 -19.38
N LYS A 172 -22.14 0.34 -20.57
CA LYS A 172 -20.84 0.14 -21.23
C LYS A 172 -20.14 1.46 -21.54
N GLU A 173 -20.85 2.42 -22.14
CA GLU A 173 -20.26 3.72 -22.49
C GLU A 173 -19.78 4.51 -21.28
N VAL A 174 -20.56 4.53 -20.20
CA VAL A 174 -20.20 5.27 -18.97
C VAL A 174 -18.96 4.66 -18.33
N VAL A 175 -18.87 3.33 -18.25
CA VAL A 175 -17.70 2.64 -17.68
C VAL A 175 -16.45 2.93 -18.51
N ILE A 176 -16.55 2.88 -19.84
CA ILE A 176 -15.43 3.19 -20.76
C ILE A 176 -14.95 4.62 -20.56
N ARG A 177 -15.87 5.60 -20.51
CA ARG A 177 -15.54 7.01 -20.27
C ARG A 177 -14.91 7.26 -18.91
N GLN A 178 -15.46 6.68 -17.85
CA GLN A 178 -15.02 6.96 -16.49
C GLN A 178 -13.66 6.32 -16.16
N MET A 179 -13.32 5.21 -16.83
CA MET A 179 -12.06 4.50 -16.62
C MET A 179 -11.00 4.78 -17.70
N ASN A 180 -11.27 5.68 -18.67
CA ASN A 180 -10.39 5.95 -19.82
C ASN A 180 -9.93 4.66 -20.54
N LEU A 181 -10.83 3.68 -20.67
CA LEU A 181 -10.53 2.42 -21.34
C LEU A 181 -10.63 2.61 -22.86
N GLU A 182 -9.75 1.95 -23.63
CA GLU A 182 -9.92 1.88 -25.07
C GLU A 182 -11.15 1.02 -25.41
N PRO A 183 -11.95 1.39 -26.43
CA PRO A 183 -13.12 0.61 -26.82
C PRO A 183 -12.69 -0.79 -27.24
N ILE A 184 -13.18 -1.80 -26.52
CA ILE A 184 -12.89 -3.20 -26.79
C ILE A 184 -13.53 -3.58 -28.13
N PRO A 185 -12.81 -4.22 -29.08
CA PRO A 185 -13.40 -4.68 -30.33
C PRO A 185 -14.58 -5.62 -30.09
N GLU A 186 -15.66 -5.49 -30.88
CA GLU A 186 -16.82 -6.39 -30.81
C GLU A 186 -16.35 -7.86 -30.95
N GLY A 187 -16.39 -8.60 -29.84
CA GLY A 187 -16.07 -10.03 -29.82
C GLY A 187 -15.25 -10.56 -28.63
N ILE A 188 -14.93 -9.77 -27.61
CA ILE A 188 -14.21 -10.25 -26.41
C ILE A 188 -15.14 -10.26 -25.18
N GLU A 189 -15.00 -11.33 -24.39
CA GLU A 189 -15.98 -11.98 -23.52
C GLU A 189 -16.83 -11.10 -22.59
N GLU A 190 -18.07 -11.57 -22.49
CA GLU A 190 -19.28 -10.93 -22.00
C GLU A 190 -19.38 -10.83 -20.46
N GLU A 191 -18.38 -11.32 -19.72
CA GLU A 191 -18.45 -11.58 -18.27
C GLU A 191 -18.05 -10.41 -17.35
N MET A 192 -17.47 -9.32 -17.89
CA MET A 192 -16.99 -8.21 -17.04
C MET A 192 -18.09 -7.18 -16.67
N TYR A 193 -19.20 -7.14 -17.40
CA TYR A 193 -20.23 -6.10 -17.23
C TYR A 193 -21.32 -6.45 -16.21
N ASP A 194 -21.56 -7.73 -15.93
CA ASP A 194 -22.63 -8.17 -15.02
C ASP A 194 -22.31 -7.88 -13.53
N GLY A 195 -21.02 -7.75 -13.19
CA GLY A 195 -20.59 -7.42 -11.83
C GLY A 195 -20.75 -5.93 -11.45
N VAL A 196 -20.80 -5.03 -12.43
CA VAL A 196 -20.88 -3.57 -12.21
C VAL A 196 -22.33 -3.06 -12.20
N ALA A 197 -23.23 -3.72 -12.92
CA ALA A 197 -24.63 -3.32 -13.01
C ALA A 197 -25.39 -3.42 -11.66
N VAL A 198 -24.99 -4.33 -10.78
CA VAL A 198 -25.66 -4.52 -9.47
C VAL A 198 -25.35 -3.39 -8.49
N SER A 199 -24.22 -2.67 -8.63
CA SER A 199 -23.85 -1.59 -7.70
C SER A 199 -24.43 -0.21 -8.06
N LEU A 200 -25.10 -0.08 -9.21
CA LEU A 200 -25.63 1.20 -9.71
C LEU A 200 -27.15 1.34 -9.58
N ILE A 201 -27.86 0.28 -9.15
CA ILE A 201 -29.33 0.25 -9.03
C ILE A 201 -29.81 0.20 -7.56
N CYS A 202 -28.90 0.27 -6.59
CA CYS A 202 -29.21 0.48 -5.16
C CYS A 202 -28.49 1.71 -4.62
#